data_AF-A0A7K0LYX6-F1
#
_entry.id   AF-A0A7K0LYX6-F1
#
_cell.length_a   1.000
_cell.length_b   1.000
_cell.length_c   1.000
_cell.angle_alpha   90.00
_cell.angle_beta   90.00
_cell.angle_gamma   90.00
#
_symmetry.space_group_name_H-M   'P 1'
#
loop_
_entity.id
_entity.type
_entity.pdbx_description
1 polymer ?
#
loop_
_entity_poly.entity_id
_entity_poly.type
_entity_poly.pdbx_seq_one_letter_code
_entity_poly.pdbx_strand_id
1 'polypeptide(L)'
;MVRVSVWCEPVSGIVVGYYAIVPTNVAPGGLTRKVRGGYSGPIPGYLIAKLALSRDLHGGGYGADLLLDALEAVAAAANLAGGRLVVVDAIDEKAFGFYEHCGLTPIGDSERLFARIDEISESLALAQYGLPPADTKAAAAGFRWATSGTPDYLMLLQIEPVAHTPRSSSRPKDAVADLFGALGFRSIAEESDA
;
A
#
# COMPACT_ATOMS: atom_id res chain seq x y z
N MET A 1 -0.60 -8.02 18.48
CA MET A 1 -0.82 -9.07 17.47
C MET A 1 -0.25 -8.58 16.14
N VAL A 2 0.45 -9.43 15.39
CA VAL A 2 0.95 -9.14 14.03
C VAL A 2 -0.04 -9.71 13.02
N ARG A 3 -0.35 -8.97 11.95
CA ARG A 3 -1.11 -9.50 10.80
C ARG A 3 -0.16 -9.70 9.62
N VAL A 4 -0.15 -10.90 9.05
CA VAL A 4 0.61 -11.22 7.83
C VAL A 4 -0.39 -11.53 6.72
N SER A 5 -0.13 -11.00 5.54
CA SER A 5 -0.93 -11.27 4.34
C SER A 5 0.00 -11.66 3.21
N VAL A 6 -0.45 -12.63 2.40
CA VAL A 6 0.34 -13.24 1.33
C VAL A 6 -0.42 -13.15 0.03
N TRP A 7 0.32 -12.92 -1.05
CA TRP A 7 -0.16 -13.07 -2.42
C TRP A 7 0.26 -14.41 -2.94
N CYS A 8 -0.71 -15.18 -3.45
CA CYS A 8 -0.47 -16.49 -4.03
C CYS A 8 -0.84 -16.48 -5.50
N GLU A 9 0.02 -17.08 -6.33
CA GLU A 9 -0.29 -17.37 -7.72
C GLU A 9 -1.53 -18.27 -7.80
N PRO A 10 -2.52 -17.95 -8.66
CA PRO A 10 -3.89 -18.46 -8.45
C PRO A 10 -4.07 -19.93 -8.78
N VAL A 11 -3.19 -20.49 -9.61
CA VAL A 11 -3.30 -21.86 -10.14
C VAL A 11 -2.44 -22.82 -9.34
N SER A 12 -1.19 -22.44 -9.10
CA SER A 12 -0.19 -23.19 -8.36
C SER A 12 -0.28 -23.01 -6.84
N GLY A 13 -0.89 -21.91 -6.36
CA GLY A 13 -0.93 -21.56 -4.95
C GLY A 13 0.42 -21.10 -4.38
N ILE A 14 1.42 -20.89 -5.23
CA ILE A 14 2.77 -20.47 -4.81
C ILE A 14 2.73 -19.05 -4.28
N VAL A 15 3.33 -18.81 -3.12
CA VAL A 15 3.46 -17.47 -2.54
C VAL A 15 4.42 -16.64 -3.39
N VAL A 16 3.93 -15.54 -3.95
CA VAL A 16 4.69 -14.61 -4.80
C VAL A 16 4.96 -13.27 -4.15
N GLY A 17 4.36 -13.00 -2.98
CA GLY A 17 4.62 -11.78 -2.21
C GLY A 17 3.97 -11.85 -0.84
N TYR A 18 4.44 -11.03 0.09
CA TYR A 18 3.84 -10.92 1.40
C TYR A 18 4.16 -9.58 2.06
N TYR A 19 3.31 -9.20 3.01
CA TYR A 19 3.58 -8.10 3.92
C TYR A 19 3.15 -8.44 5.36
N ALA A 20 3.75 -7.75 6.33
CA ALA A 20 3.42 -7.89 7.74
C ALA A 20 3.18 -6.51 8.37
N ILE A 21 2.07 -6.36 9.07
CA ILE A 21 1.67 -5.11 9.75
C ILE A 21 1.65 -5.34 11.27
N VAL A 22 2.21 -4.37 11.99
CA VAL A 22 2.29 -4.40 13.46
C VAL A 22 1.86 -3.04 14.03
N PRO A 23 0.95 -2.98 15.01
CA PRO A 23 0.70 -1.75 15.77
C PRO A 23 1.99 -1.27 16.43
N THR A 24 2.28 0.03 16.36
CA THR A 24 3.51 0.61 16.89
C THR A 24 3.30 2.01 17.44
N ASN A 25 4.31 2.54 18.13
CA ASN A 25 4.38 3.93 18.52
C ASN A 25 5.62 4.56 17.90
N VAL A 26 5.43 5.70 17.23
CA VAL A 26 6.50 6.45 16.55
C VAL A 26 7.00 7.54 17.47
N ALA A 27 8.30 7.61 17.68
CA ALA A 27 8.91 8.71 18.44
C ALA A 27 8.69 10.05 17.73
N PRO A 28 8.42 11.15 18.45
CA PRO A 28 8.12 12.44 17.85
C PRO A 28 9.35 13.16 17.26
N GLY A 29 10.56 12.62 17.44
CA GLY A 29 11.80 13.16 16.89
C GLY A 29 11.81 13.09 15.36
N GLY A 30 12.31 14.13 14.70
CA GLY A 30 12.32 14.22 13.23
C GLY A 30 10.97 14.53 12.58
N LEU A 31 9.87 14.55 13.35
CA LEU A 31 8.52 14.83 12.83
C LEU A 31 8.07 16.26 13.11
N THR A 32 7.49 16.90 12.10
CA THR A 32 6.95 18.27 12.23
C THR A 32 5.72 18.31 13.12
N ARG A 33 5.43 19.47 13.74
CA ARG A 33 4.24 19.64 14.61
C ARG A 33 2.93 19.29 13.90
N LYS A 34 2.82 19.57 12.59
CA LYS A 34 1.66 19.21 11.75
C LYS A 34 1.47 17.70 11.70
N VAL A 35 2.54 16.97 11.40
CA VAL A 35 2.51 15.50 11.35
C VAL A 35 2.17 14.92 12.72
N ARG A 36 2.72 15.48 13.81
CA ARG A 36 2.43 15.01 15.17
C ARG A 36 1.00 15.23 15.62
N GLY A 37 0.28 16.24 15.09
CA GLY A 37 -1.13 16.48 15.42
C GLY A 37 -1.41 16.72 16.91
N GLY A 38 -0.52 17.40 17.61
CA GLY A 38 -0.68 17.73 19.02
C GLY A 38 -0.10 16.70 20.01
N TYR A 39 0.38 15.56 19.54
CA TYR A 39 1.10 14.61 20.39
C TYR A 39 2.47 15.19 20.82
N SER A 40 2.70 15.28 22.12
CA SER A 40 3.99 15.63 22.74
C SER A 40 4.86 14.40 23.01
N GLY A 41 4.25 13.21 23.08
CA GLY A 41 4.91 11.92 23.30
C GLY A 41 4.86 11.01 22.06
N PRO A 42 4.98 9.68 22.25
CA PRO A 42 4.90 8.72 21.15
C PRO A 42 3.57 8.81 20.40
N ILE A 43 3.64 8.74 19.08
CA ILE A 43 2.51 8.89 18.16
C ILE A 43 2.02 7.50 17.77
N PRO A 44 0.73 7.18 17.96
CA PRO A 44 0.21 5.86 17.62
C PRO A 44 0.23 5.65 16.10
N GLY A 45 0.61 4.46 15.66
CA GLY A 45 0.69 4.13 14.25
C GLY A 45 0.81 2.64 13.98
N TYR A 46 1.12 2.32 12.72
CA TYR A 46 1.33 0.97 12.24
C TYR A 46 2.67 0.87 11.51
N LEU A 47 3.43 -0.18 11.76
CA LEU A 47 4.67 -0.51 11.06
C LEU A 47 4.38 -1.56 10.00
N ILE A 48 4.74 -1.29 8.74
CA ILE A 48 4.89 -2.35 7.73
C ILE A 48 6.27 -2.96 7.99
N ALA A 49 6.29 -4.00 8.82
CA ALA A 49 7.51 -4.61 9.33
C ALA A 49 8.24 -5.44 8.26
N LYS A 50 7.49 -5.96 7.28
CA LYS A 50 8.03 -6.65 6.12
C LYS A 50 7.17 -6.36 4.92
N LEU A 51 7.82 -6.21 3.77
CA LEU A 51 7.22 -6.20 2.45
C LEU A 51 8.21 -6.87 1.49
N ALA A 52 7.80 -7.94 0.85
CA ALA A 52 8.65 -8.69 -0.06
C ALA A 52 7.84 -9.26 -1.22
N LEU A 53 8.46 -9.27 -2.40
CA LEU A 53 7.88 -9.73 -3.65
C LEU A 53 8.85 -10.75 -4.29
N SER A 54 8.31 -11.70 -5.05
CA SER A 54 9.10 -12.61 -5.86
C SER A 54 9.92 -11.83 -6.88
N ARG A 55 11.17 -12.26 -7.08
CA ARG A 55 12.10 -11.63 -8.02
C ARG A 55 11.58 -11.62 -9.45
N ASP A 56 10.80 -12.63 -9.83
CA ASP A 56 10.21 -12.74 -11.17
C ASP A 56 9.16 -11.66 -11.46
N LEU A 57 8.65 -11.01 -10.42
CA LEU A 57 7.68 -9.92 -10.51
C LEU A 57 8.32 -8.53 -10.35
N HIS A 58 9.63 -8.45 -10.13
CA HIS A 58 10.33 -7.17 -10.02
C HIS A 58 10.30 -6.40 -11.35
N GLY A 59 10.23 -5.06 -11.27
CA GLY A 59 10.15 -4.19 -12.44
C GLY A 59 8.78 -4.16 -13.14
N GLY A 60 7.82 -5.01 -12.73
CA GLY A 60 6.45 -5.03 -13.28
C GLY A 60 5.48 -4.02 -12.65
N GLY A 61 5.88 -3.34 -11.57
CA GLY A 61 5.02 -2.46 -10.77
C GLY A 61 4.31 -3.15 -9.59
N TYR A 62 4.39 -4.48 -9.50
CA TYR A 62 3.72 -5.28 -8.46
C TYR A 62 4.18 -4.96 -7.02
N GLY A 63 5.37 -4.37 -6.85
CA GLY A 63 5.81 -3.91 -5.53
C GLY A 63 4.96 -2.75 -5.01
N ALA A 64 4.60 -1.81 -5.88
CA ALA A 64 3.71 -0.71 -5.54
C ALA A 64 2.28 -1.22 -5.29
N ASP A 65 1.82 -2.18 -6.09
CA ASP A 65 0.51 -2.82 -5.85
C ASP A 65 0.47 -3.55 -4.49
N LEU A 66 1.55 -4.24 -4.11
CA LEU A 66 1.66 -4.92 -2.80
C LEU A 66 1.71 -3.92 -1.65
N LEU A 67 2.39 -2.78 -1.84
CA LEU A 67 2.40 -1.69 -0.86
C LEU A 67 1.01 -1.06 -0.72
N LEU A 68 0.29 -0.87 -1.83
CA LEU A 68 -1.08 -0.34 -1.81
C LEU A 68 -2.02 -1.24 -0.99
N ASP A 69 -1.98 -2.57 -1.21
CA ASP A 69 -2.73 -3.54 -0.39
C ASP A 69 -2.37 -3.43 1.10
N ALA A 70 -1.08 -3.30 1.42
CA ALA A 70 -0.66 -3.07 2.80
C ALA A 70 -1.20 -1.75 3.39
N LEU A 71 -1.22 -0.66 2.61
CA LEU A 71 -1.74 0.64 3.03
C LEU A 71 -3.27 0.62 3.23
N GLU A 72 -4.01 -0.07 2.36
CA GLU A 72 -5.45 -0.31 2.53
C GLU A 72 -5.73 -1.08 3.82
N ALA A 73 -4.95 -2.14 4.09
CA ALA A 73 -5.05 -2.90 5.32
C ALA A 73 -4.75 -2.06 6.57
N VAL A 74 -3.77 -1.16 6.50
CA VAL A 74 -3.46 -0.22 7.60
C VAL A 74 -4.58 0.80 7.79
N ALA A 75 -5.10 1.39 6.72
CA ALA A 75 -6.20 2.36 6.79
C ALA A 75 -7.46 1.73 7.41
N ALA A 76 -7.81 0.51 6.99
CA ALA A 76 -8.92 -0.24 7.58
C ALA A 76 -8.72 -0.50 9.08
N ALA A 77 -7.50 -0.91 9.49
CA ALA A 77 -7.18 -1.12 10.90
C ALA A 77 -7.26 0.18 11.71
N ALA A 78 -6.75 1.28 11.17
CA ALA A 78 -6.76 2.58 11.82
C ALA A 78 -8.16 3.19 11.96
N ASN A 79 -9.06 2.93 11.01
CA ASN A 79 -10.47 3.32 11.11
C ASN A 79 -11.18 2.64 12.29
N LEU A 80 -10.77 1.41 12.65
CA LEU A 80 -11.38 0.65 13.74
C LEU A 80 -10.73 0.90 15.10
N ALA A 81 -9.40 0.91 15.15
CA ALA A 81 -8.62 0.90 16.39
C ALA A 81 -7.82 2.20 16.63
N GLY A 82 -7.93 3.18 15.73
CA GLY A 82 -7.13 4.38 15.74
C GLY A 82 -5.70 4.16 15.21
N GLY A 83 -5.04 5.27 14.93
CA GLY A 83 -3.69 5.31 14.39
C GLY A 83 -3.51 6.58 13.57
N ARG A 84 -2.33 7.18 13.64
CA ARG A 84 -2.04 8.44 12.96
C ARG A 84 -1.06 8.28 11.81
N LEU A 85 -0.07 7.41 11.96
CA LEU A 85 1.01 7.22 11.01
C LEU A 85 1.10 5.76 10.59
N VAL A 86 1.40 5.53 9.32
CA VAL A 86 2.07 4.30 8.90
C VAL A 86 3.56 4.60 8.79
N VAL A 87 4.40 3.65 9.19
CA VAL A 87 5.86 3.77 9.10
C VAL A 87 6.45 2.51 8.48
N VAL A 88 7.62 2.69 7.85
CA VAL A 88 8.45 1.64 7.30
C VAL A 88 9.90 1.90 7.70
N ASP A 89 10.64 0.82 7.93
CA ASP A 89 12.09 0.87 8.08
C ASP A 89 12.71 0.28 6.82
N ALA A 90 13.32 1.13 5.99
CA ALA A 90 13.96 0.67 4.76
C ALA A 90 15.23 -0.14 5.12
N ILE A 91 15.39 -1.31 4.49
CA ILE A 91 16.56 -2.18 4.73
C ILE A 91 17.81 -1.71 3.99
N ASP A 92 17.64 -0.96 2.90
CA ASP A 92 18.70 -0.40 2.07
C ASP A 92 18.22 0.84 1.31
N GLU A 93 19.14 1.55 0.66
CA GLU A 93 18.86 2.76 -0.13
C GLU A 93 17.88 2.51 -1.28
N LYS A 94 17.87 1.29 -1.84
CA LYS A 94 16.96 0.93 -2.92
C LYS A 94 15.52 0.83 -2.42
N ALA A 95 15.32 0.21 -1.26
CA ALA A 95 14.03 0.16 -0.59
C ALA A 95 13.58 1.55 -0.13
N PHE A 96 14.51 2.38 0.36
CA PHE A 96 14.24 3.75 0.74
C PHE A 96 13.70 4.55 -0.45
N GLY A 97 14.41 4.54 -1.58
CA GLY A 97 13.97 5.21 -2.81
C GLY A 97 12.66 4.66 -3.37
N PHE A 98 12.40 3.35 -3.21
CA PHE A 98 11.10 2.76 -3.55
C PHE A 98 9.96 3.33 -2.70
N TYR A 99 10.12 3.39 -1.37
CA TYR A 99 9.08 3.93 -0.49
C TYR A 99 8.89 5.44 -0.68
N GLU A 100 9.98 6.19 -0.88
CA GLU A 100 9.92 7.62 -1.19
C GLU A 100 9.19 7.87 -2.52
N HIS A 101 9.49 7.08 -3.55
CA HIS A 101 8.79 7.14 -4.83
C HIS A 101 7.29 6.82 -4.70
N CYS A 102 6.92 5.93 -3.78
CA CYS A 102 5.53 5.66 -3.41
C CYS A 102 4.90 6.71 -2.48
N GLY A 103 5.58 7.84 -2.23
CA GLY A 103 5.03 8.98 -1.49
C GLY A 103 5.19 8.91 0.04
N LEU A 104 5.98 7.98 0.57
CA LEU A 104 6.34 8.02 2.00
C LEU A 104 7.42 9.07 2.22
N THR A 105 7.30 9.82 3.32
CA THR A 105 8.21 10.91 3.66
C THR A 105 9.27 10.43 4.66
N PRO A 106 10.56 10.75 4.47
CA PRO A 106 11.61 10.44 5.44
C PRO A 106 11.40 11.10 6.81
N ILE A 107 11.82 10.41 7.88
CA ILE A 107 11.88 10.98 9.24
C ILE A 107 13.32 11.38 9.54
N GLY A 108 13.61 12.69 9.47
CA GLY A 108 14.97 13.21 9.69
C GLY A 108 15.99 12.52 8.79
N ASP A 109 17.15 12.17 9.34
CA ASP A 109 18.26 11.54 8.62
C ASP A 109 18.30 10.00 8.80
N SER A 110 17.15 9.36 9.07
CA SER A 110 17.07 7.91 9.31
C SER A 110 16.55 7.13 8.09
N GLU A 111 16.73 5.81 8.07
CA GLU A 111 16.12 4.94 7.06
C GLU A 111 14.61 4.71 7.27
N ARG A 112 13.99 5.44 8.21
CA ARG A 112 12.56 5.35 8.52
C ARG A 112 11.78 6.38 7.72
N LEU A 113 10.74 5.92 7.04
CA LEU A 113 9.78 6.78 6.34
C LEU A 113 8.38 6.62 6.94
N PHE A 114 7.53 7.62 6.73
CA PHE A 114 6.15 7.63 7.20
C PHE A 114 5.18 8.15 6.14
N ALA A 115 3.92 7.80 6.29
CA ALA A 115 2.80 8.50 5.67
C ALA A 115 1.68 8.72 6.68
N ARG A 116 0.89 9.77 6.50
CA ARG A 116 -0.24 10.04 7.39
C ARG A 116 -1.44 9.20 6.98
N ILE A 117 -2.11 8.61 7.96
CA ILE A 117 -3.25 7.74 7.70
C ILE A 117 -4.45 8.51 7.15
N ASP A 118 -4.60 9.79 7.51
CA ASP A 118 -5.64 10.65 6.94
C ASP A 118 -5.40 10.89 5.44
N GLU A 119 -4.17 11.24 5.05
CA GLU A 119 -3.79 11.37 3.63
C GLU A 119 -3.99 10.07 2.85
N ILE A 120 -3.57 8.92 3.41
CA ILE A 120 -3.78 7.62 2.79
C ILE A 120 -5.28 7.35 2.60
N SER A 121 -6.08 7.55 3.65
CA SER A 121 -7.52 7.30 3.61
C SER A 121 -8.23 8.21 2.60
N GLU A 122 -7.85 9.49 2.54
CA GLU A 122 -8.35 10.43 1.53
C GLU A 122 -7.98 9.98 0.11
N SER A 123 -6.73 9.56 -0.09
CA SER A 123 -6.23 9.07 -1.39
C SER A 123 -6.99 7.83 -1.86
N LEU A 124 -7.19 6.86 -0.96
CA LEU A 124 -7.92 5.63 -1.24
C LEU A 124 -9.41 5.90 -1.52
N ALA A 125 -10.03 6.81 -0.77
CA ALA A 125 -11.41 7.20 -1.02
C ALA A 125 -11.56 7.90 -2.38
N LEU A 126 -10.63 8.79 -2.75
CA LEU A 126 -10.63 9.45 -4.06
C LEU A 126 -10.45 8.45 -5.21
N ALA A 127 -9.63 7.42 -5.03
CA ALA A 127 -9.56 6.31 -5.97
C ALA A 127 -10.96 5.69 -6.12
N GLN A 128 -11.61 5.29 -5.02
CA GLN A 128 -12.93 4.65 -5.04
C GLN A 128 -14.06 5.52 -5.63
N TYR A 129 -13.98 6.85 -5.53
CA TYR A 129 -15.03 7.78 -6.03
C TYR A 129 -14.75 8.39 -7.41
N GLY A 130 -13.58 8.14 -8.01
CA GLY A 130 -13.19 8.67 -9.34
C GLY A 130 -12.75 7.62 -10.38
N LEU A 131 -12.45 6.37 -9.98
CA LEU A 131 -12.00 5.30 -10.89
C LEU A 131 -12.13 3.93 -10.18
N PRO A 132 -12.68 2.86 -10.78
CA PRO A 132 -13.06 1.65 -10.04
C PRO A 132 -11.90 0.97 -9.28
N PRO A 133 -12.11 0.48 -8.04
CA PRO A 133 -11.26 -0.54 -7.43
C PRO A 133 -11.57 -1.90 -8.07
N ALA A 134 -11.13 -2.08 -9.32
CA ALA A 134 -11.24 -3.34 -10.05
C ALA A 134 -10.00 -3.68 -10.89
N ASP A 135 -9.05 -2.74 -11.04
CA ASP A 135 -7.98 -2.85 -12.02
C ASP A 135 -6.57 -2.68 -11.42
N THR A 136 -6.36 -3.05 -10.15
CA THR A 136 -4.97 -3.33 -9.73
C THR A 136 -4.46 -4.49 -10.59
N LYS A 137 -3.21 -4.41 -11.07
CA LYS A 137 -2.60 -5.51 -11.83
C LYS A 137 -2.66 -6.83 -11.06
N ALA A 138 -2.78 -6.78 -9.74
CA ALA A 138 -3.01 -7.94 -8.90
C ALA A 138 -4.33 -8.66 -9.20
N ALA A 139 -5.44 -7.92 -9.29
CA ALA A 139 -6.74 -8.44 -9.70
C ALA A 139 -6.73 -8.88 -11.18
N ALA A 140 -6.08 -8.11 -12.05
CA ALA A 140 -5.93 -8.45 -13.48
C ALA A 140 -5.02 -9.67 -13.74
N ALA A 141 -4.06 -9.95 -12.85
CA ALA A 141 -3.22 -11.14 -12.85
C ALA A 141 -3.84 -12.32 -12.06
N GLY A 142 -5.05 -12.14 -11.53
CA GLY A 142 -5.82 -13.16 -10.84
C GLY A 142 -5.37 -13.46 -9.40
N PHE A 143 -4.40 -12.73 -8.84
CA PHE A 143 -3.92 -12.96 -7.47
C PHE A 143 -5.07 -12.80 -6.48
N ARG A 144 -5.36 -13.88 -5.73
CA ARG A 144 -6.42 -13.88 -4.71
C ARG A 144 -5.83 -13.51 -3.35
N TRP A 145 -6.58 -12.73 -2.58
CA TRP A 145 -6.31 -12.53 -1.17
C TRP A 145 -6.37 -13.89 -0.45
N ALA A 146 -5.28 -14.29 0.19
CA ALA A 146 -5.29 -15.41 1.13
C ALA A 146 -5.02 -14.84 2.52
N THR A 147 -6.06 -14.37 3.20
CA THR A 147 -5.96 -14.10 4.64
C THR A 147 -6.12 -15.43 5.37
N SER A 148 -5.09 -15.84 6.11
CA SER A 148 -5.29 -16.86 7.16
C SER A 148 -6.06 -16.21 8.30
N GLY A 149 -7.39 -16.29 8.25
CA GLY A 149 -8.28 -15.78 9.28
C GLY A 149 -9.17 -14.66 8.77
N THR A 150 -10.38 -15.03 8.35
CA THR A 150 -11.55 -14.16 8.41
C THR A 150 -11.88 -13.90 9.88
N PRO A 151 -11.99 -12.65 10.35
CA PRO A 151 -13.02 -12.36 11.33
C PRO A 151 -14.35 -12.34 10.56
N ASP A 152 -15.25 -13.22 10.95
CA ASP A 152 -16.59 -13.39 10.39
C ASP A 152 -17.45 -12.12 10.57
N TYR A 153 -17.25 -11.10 9.74
CA TYR A 153 -18.09 -9.90 9.72
C TYR A 153 -18.40 -9.42 8.29
N LEU A 154 -18.68 -10.33 7.35
CA LEU A 154 -19.41 -10.01 6.11
C LEU A 154 -20.27 -11.21 5.64
N MET A 155 -21.04 -11.80 6.57
CA MET A 155 -22.32 -12.40 6.19
C MET A 155 -23.33 -11.25 6.09
N LEU A 156 -23.57 -10.77 4.86
CA LEU A 156 -24.83 -10.24 4.30
C LEU A 156 -24.51 -9.25 3.19
N LEU A 157 -24.24 -9.79 2.01
CA LEU A 157 -24.89 -9.43 0.74
C LEU A 157 -24.24 -10.30 -0.35
N GLN A 158 -24.96 -11.34 -0.76
CA GLN A 158 -24.60 -12.12 -1.93
C GLN A 158 -24.79 -11.26 -3.18
N ILE A 159 -23.70 -10.96 -3.89
CA ILE A 159 -23.74 -10.60 -5.30
C ILE A 159 -22.60 -11.36 -6.00
N GLU A 160 -22.97 -12.35 -6.81
CA GLU A 160 -22.07 -13.08 -7.70
C GLU A 160 -21.54 -12.15 -8.80
N PRO A 161 -20.25 -12.22 -9.19
CA PRO A 161 -19.73 -11.44 -10.31
C PRO A 161 -20.14 -12.08 -11.64
N VAL A 162 -20.89 -11.35 -12.46
CA VAL A 162 -21.14 -11.69 -13.87
C VAL A 162 -19.86 -11.44 -14.67
N ALA A 163 -19.39 -12.47 -15.37
CA ALA A 163 -18.21 -12.41 -16.22
C ALA A 163 -18.41 -11.53 -17.46
N HIS A 164 -17.41 -10.71 -17.79
CA HIS A 164 -17.20 -10.18 -19.13
C HIS A 164 -15.71 -10.10 -19.45
N THR A 165 -15.30 -10.67 -20.58
CA THR A 165 -13.94 -10.58 -21.17
C THR A 165 -13.98 -9.67 -22.43
N PRO A 166 -12.86 -9.19 -23.00
CA PRO A 166 -12.57 -7.76 -23.02
C PRO A 166 -12.37 -7.18 -24.45
N ARG A 167 -12.55 -5.87 -24.62
CA ARG A 167 -11.91 -5.09 -25.72
C ARG A 167 -11.80 -3.61 -25.36
N SER A 168 -10.58 -3.12 -25.12
CA SER A 168 -10.02 -1.85 -25.63
C SER A 168 -8.64 -1.62 -25.01
N SER A 169 -7.76 -0.95 -25.75
CA SER A 169 -6.31 -1.12 -25.75
C SER A 169 -5.51 0.06 -25.18
N SER A 170 -5.66 0.38 -23.89
CA SER A 170 -4.80 1.35 -23.19
C SER A 170 -4.20 0.74 -21.93
N ARG A 171 -2.90 0.93 -21.73
CA ARG A 171 -2.05 0.12 -20.85
C ARG A 171 -2.28 0.44 -19.35
N PRO A 172 -2.37 -0.57 -18.47
CA PRO A 172 -2.57 -0.40 -17.01
C PRO A 172 -1.31 0.02 -16.23
N LYS A 173 -0.32 0.66 -16.86
CA LYS A 173 0.81 1.28 -16.13
C LYS A 173 0.43 2.65 -15.55
N ASP A 174 -0.63 3.25 -16.07
CA ASP A 174 -0.96 4.65 -15.81
C ASP A 174 -1.81 4.79 -14.54
N ALA A 175 -2.70 3.85 -14.19
CA ALA A 175 -3.61 4.00 -13.05
C ALA A 175 -2.94 4.16 -11.66
N VAL A 176 -1.83 3.47 -11.41
CA VAL A 176 -1.06 3.63 -10.16
C VAL A 176 -0.26 4.92 -10.18
N ALA A 177 0.31 5.28 -11.35
CA ALA A 177 0.97 6.56 -11.56
C ALA A 177 -0.02 7.74 -11.50
N ASP A 178 -1.28 7.53 -11.85
CA ASP A 178 -2.39 8.48 -11.81
C ASP A 178 -2.90 8.66 -10.38
N LEU A 179 -2.90 7.61 -9.55
CA LEU A 179 -3.14 7.71 -8.12
C LEU A 179 -2.05 8.54 -7.44
N PHE A 180 -0.77 8.24 -7.70
CA PHE A 180 0.35 9.03 -7.17
C PHE A 180 0.45 10.44 -7.80
N GLY A 181 0.04 10.60 -9.05
CA GLY A 181 -0.03 11.87 -9.77
C GLY A 181 -1.18 12.78 -9.30
N ALA A 182 -2.34 12.21 -8.97
CA ALA A 182 -3.46 12.92 -8.35
C ALA A 182 -3.11 13.44 -6.94
N LEU A 183 -2.10 12.83 -6.31
CA LEU A 183 -1.50 13.27 -5.05
C LEU A 183 -0.38 14.31 -5.24
N GLY A 184 -0.14 14.77 -6.47
CA GLY A 184 0.82 15.83 -6.78
C GLY A 184 2.28 15.37 -6.94
N PHE A 185 2.53 14.06 -7.06
CA PHE A 185 3.88 13.51 -7.22
C PHE A 185 4.19 13.19 -8.69
N ARG A 186 5.32 13.68 -9.22
CA ARG A 186 5.72 13.44 -10.61
C ARG A 186 6.43 12.09 -10.77
N SER A 187 5.96 11.30 -11.74
CA SER A 187 6.60 10.06 -12.21
C SER A 187 7.95 10.37 -12.88
N ILE A 188 9.02 9.71 -12.46
CA ILE A 188 10.33 9.72 -13.13
C ILE A 188 10.38 8.50 -14.03
N ALA A 189 9.69 8.56 -15.15
CA ALA A 189 9.75 7.52 -16.17
C ALA A 189 9.85 8.16 -17.57
N GLU A 190 10.78 9.10 -17.76
CA GLU A 190 11.08 9.63 -19.09
C GLU A 190 12.47 10.28 -19.27
N GLU A 191 13.47 9.96 -18.44
CA GLU A 191 14.84 10.47 -18.66
C GLU A 191 15.89 9.36 -18.56
N SER A 192 15.91 8.52 -19.58
CA SER A 192 17.08 7.74 -20.00
C SER A 192 16.91 7.38 -21.49
N ASP A 193 16.94 8.40 -22.34
CA ASP A 193 17.37 8.32 -23.74
C ASP A 193 17.49 9.75 -24.31
N ALA A 194 18.59 10.43 -23.99
CA ALA A 194 19.24 11.48 -24.80
C ALA A 194 20.61 11.83 -24.19
#